data_AF-A0A016U328-F1
#
_entry.id   AF-A0A016U328-F1
#
_cell.length_a   1.000
_cell.length_b   1.000
_cell.length_c   1.000
_cell.angle_alpha   90.00
_cell.angle_beta   90.00
_cell.angle_gamma   90.00
#
_symmetry.space_group_name_H-M   'P 1'
#
loop_
_entity.id
_entity.type
_entity.pdbx_description
1 polymer ?
#
loop_
_entity_poly.entity_id
_entity_poly.type
_entity_poly.pdbx_seq_one_letter_code
_entity_poly.pdbx_strand_id
1 'polypeptide(L)'
;MEDPTEGYDLLLQKSQACAELSTPQTTNLERISIATKESLERRIALRLDPSASHIEQLVANASCSRVLQEDLQNHKQKKILEAAEGRRSLK
;
A
#
# COMPACT_ATOMS: atom_id res chain seq x y z
N MET A 1 40.94 18.30 5.11
CA MET A 1 40.28 18.40 3.79
C MET A 1 39.14 17.40 3.88
N GLU A 2 37.92 17.89 4.09
CA GLU A 2 36.73 17.05 4.34
C GLU A 2 36.35 16.41 3.00
N ASP A 3 36.17 15.09 2.98
CA ASP A 3 35.89 14.33 1.76
C ASP A 3 34.48 14.69 1.26
N PRO A 4 34.34 15.31 0.07
CA PRO A 4 33.04 15.70 -0.46
C PRO A 4 32.09 14.50 -0.74
N THR A 5 32.60 13.28 -0.65
CA THR A 5 31.85 12.03 -0.92
C THR A 5 31.12 11.48 0.32
N GLU A 6 31.53 11.89 1.53
CA GLU A 6 30.98 11.39 2.80
C GLU A 6 29.46 11.65 2.93
N GLY A 7 29.00 12.79 2.41
CA GLY A 7 27.57 13.12 2.35
C GLY A 7 26.76 12.23 1.42
N TYR A 8 27.37 11.72 0.34
CA TYR A 8 26.71 10.82 -0.61
C TYR A 8 26.57 9.41 -0.05
N ASP A 9 27.57 8.89 0.66
CA ASP A 9 27.51 7.57 1.29
C ASP A 9 26.43 7.51 2.36
N LEU A 10 26.32 8.57 3.17
CA LEU A 10 25.24 8.68 4.17
C LEU A 10 23.85 8.71 3.52
N LEU A 11 23.72 9.38 2.38
CA LEU A 11 22.49 9.41 1.59
C LEU A 11 22.16 8.03 1.02
N LEU A 12 23.16 7.30 0.51
CA LEU A 12 22.99 5.97 -0.06
C LEU A 12 22.58 4.96 1.03
N GLN A 13 23.22 5.01 2.20
CA GLN A 13 22.89 4.16 3.33
C GLN A 13 21.46 4.39 3.84
N LYS A 14 21.03 5.66 3.96
CA LYS A 14 19.66 6.00 4.34
C LYS A 14 18.64 5.55 3.29
N SER A 15 19.01 5.65 2.01
CA SER A 15 18.16 5.20 0.90
C SER A 15 17.98 3.67 0.91
N GLN A 16 19.05 2.92 1.17
CA GLN A 16 19.00 1.47 1.35
C GLN A 16 18.16 1.06 2.55
N ALA A 17 18.34 1.71 3.71
CA ALA A 17 17.54 1.43 4.90
C ALA A 17 16.04 1.66 4.65
N CYS A 18 15.69 2.74 3.93
CA CYS A 18 14.30 2.99 3.52
C CYS A 18 13.77 1.93 2.54
N ALA A 19 14.60 1.46 1.61
CA ALA A 19 14.22 0.41 0.66
C ALA A 19 13.99 -0.95 1.35
N GLU A 20 14.83 -1.30 2.32
CA GLU A 20 14.68 -2.53 3.12
C GLU A 20 13.39 -2.51 3.95
N LEU A 21 13.06 -1.36 4.56
CA LEU A 21 11.78 -1.17 5.27
C LEU A 21 10.57 -1.15 4.33
N SER A 22 10.78 -0.79 3.05
CA SER A 22 9.74 -0.78 2.02
C SER A 22 9.54 -2.15 1.35
N THR A 23 10.33 -3.17 1.71
CA THR A 23 10.08 -4.52 1.20
C THR A 23 8.68 -4.95 1.65
N PRO A 24 7.78 -5.30 0.72
CA PRO A 24 6.45 -5.73 1.09
C PRO A 24 6.61 -7.05 1.84
N GLN A 25 6.39 -7.03 3.15
CA GLN A 25 6.10 -8.26 3.88
C GLN A 25 4.97 -8.94 3.12
N THR A 26 5.27 -10.07 2.50
CA THR A 26 4.40 -10.84 1.60
C THR A 26 3.05 -11.18 2.24
N THR A 27 2.97 -11.12 3.57
CA THR A 27 1.76 -11.28 4.38
C THR A 27 0.69 -10.21 4.16
N ASN A 28 1.01 -9.04 3.58
CA ASN A 28 0.01 -8.00 3.31
C ASN A 28 -0.72 -8.18 1.97
N LEU A 29 -0.15 -8.89 1.00
CA LEU A 29 -0.80 -9.10 -0.30
C LEU A 29 -2.03 -10.00 -0.21
N GLU A 30 -2.07 -10.94 0.74
CA GLU A 30 -3.27 -11.74 1.04
C GLU A 30 -4.37 -10.94 1.77
N ARG A 31 -4.05 -9.76 2.31
CA ARG A 31 -5.00 -8.97 3.12
C ARG A 31 -5.88 -8.06 2.28
N ILE A 32 -5.42 -7.66 1.10
CA ILE A 32 -6.14 -6.75 0.21
C ILE A 32 -6.77 -7.53 -0.95
N SER A 33 -8.02 -7.19 -1.27
CA SER A 33 -8.75 -7.83 -2.35
C SER A 33 -8.09 -7.62 -3.71
N ILE A 34 -8.41 -8.50 -4.66
CA ILE A 34 -7.98 -8.38 -6.05
C ILE A 34 -8.40 -7.00 -6.62
N ALA A 35 -9.62 -6.54 -6.33
CA ALA A 35 -10.12 -5.25 -6.77
C ALA A 35 -9.27 -4.07 -6.23
N THR A 36 -8.83 -4.15 -4.97
CA THR A 36 -7.92 -3.17 -4.38
C THR A 36 -6.58 -3.16 -5.10
N LYS A 37 -6.05 -4.35 -5.42
CA LYS A 37 -4.79 -4.50 -6.16
C LYS A 37 -4.87 -3.89 -7.57
N GLU A 38 -5.91 -4.22 -8.33
CA GLU A 38 -6.14 -3.67 -9.68
C GLU A 38 -6.27 -2.14 -9.65
N SER A 39 -6.94 -1.59 -8.64
CA SER A 39 -7.08 -0.15 -8.48
C SER A 39 -5.75 0.54 -8.14
N LEU A 40 -4.90 -0.09 -7.32
CA LEU A 40 -3.55 0.39 -7.02
C LEU A 40 -2.66 0.39 -8.27
N GLU A 41 -2.72 -0.68 -9.06
CA GLU A 41 -1.99 -0.80 -10.33
C GLU A 41 -2.42 0.30 -11.31
N ARG A 42 -3.73 0.53 -11.47
CA ARG A 42 -4.26 1.61 -12.31
C ARG A 42 -3.80 2.99 -11.86
N ARG A 43 -3.82 3.25 -10.54
CA ARG A 43 -3.33 4.52 -9.98
C ARG A 43 -1.84 4.72 -10.27
N ILE A 44 -1.02 3.67 -10.12
CA ILE A 44 0.41 3.75 -10.41
C ILE A 44 0.64 3.99 -11.90
N ALA A 45 -0.06 3.27 -12.77
CA ALA A 45 0.04 3.43 -14.22
C ALA A 45 -0.23 4.90 -14.63
N LEU A 46 -1.33 5.49 -14.16
CA LEU A 46 -1.67 6.89 -14.47
C LEU A 46 -0.74 7.92 -13.85
N ARG A 47 -0.11 7.61 -12.71
CA ARG A 47 0.90 8.50 -12.11
C ARG A 47 2.21 8.49 -12.89
N LEU A 48 2.56 7.36 -13.51
CA LEU A 48 3.79 7.20 -14.29
C LEU A 48 3.61 7.60 -15.75
N ASP A 49 2.37 7.69 -16.23
CA ASP A 49 2.05 8.12 -17.59
C ASP A 49 2.21 9.64 -17.73
N PRO A 50 3.18 10.11 -18.55
CA PRO A 50 3.38 11.54 -18.80
C PRO A 50 2.25 12.16 -19.64
N SER A 51 1.44 11.35 -20.31
CA SER A 51 0.29 11.79 -21.11
C SER A 51 -1.02 11.85 -20.33
N ALA A 52 -1.05 11.29 -19.11
CA ALA A 52 -2.24 11.31 -18.26
C ALA A 52 -2.54 12.75 -17.80
N SER A 53 -3.80 13.15 -17.97
CA SER A 53 -4.26 14.43 -17.47
C SER A 53 -4.32 14.45 -15.94
N HIS A 54 -4.25 15.65 -15.37
CA HIS A 54 -4.39 15.84 -13.93
C HIS A 54 -5.74 15.30 -13.40
N ILE A 55 -6.82 15.44 -14.20
CA ILE A 55 -8.15 14.94 -13.83
C ILE A 55 -8.16 13.41 -13.76
N GLU A 56 -7.54 12.73 -14.72
CA GLU A 56 -7.47 11.26 -14.70
C GLU A 56 -6.70 10.74 -13.49
N GLN A 57 -5.60 11.41 -13.12
CA GLN A 57 -4.84 11.08 -11.92
C GLN A 57 -5.68 11.28 -10.64
N LEU A 58 -6.42 12.39 -10.54
CA LEU A 58 -7.31 12.65 -9.40
C LEU A 58 -8.43 11.60 -9.30
N VAL A 59 -9.07 11.27 -10.41
CA VAL A 59 -10.15 10.27 -10.47
C VAL A 59 -9.63 8.90 -10.05
N ALA A 60 -8.47 8.49 -10.56
CA ALA A 60 -7.86 7.21 -10.18
C ALA A 60 -7.46 7.17 -8.71
N ASN A 61 -6.94 8.27 -8.17
CA ASN A 61 -6.58 8.36 -6.76
C ASN A 61 -7.82 8.28 -5.84
N ALA A 62 -8.89 9.01 -6.18
CA ALA A 62 -10.14 8.98 -5.44
C ALA A 62 -10.80 7.60 -5.47
N SER A 63 -10.85 6.97 -6.65
CA SER A 63 -11.36 5.62 -6.83
C SER A 63 -10.59 4.59 -6.00
N CYS A 64 -9.25 4.62 -6.08
CA CYS A 64 -8.38 3.75 -5.30
C CYS A 64 -8.56 3.92 -3.79
N SER A 65 -8.70 5.17 -3.33
CA SER A 65 -8.93 5.48 -1.92
C SER A 65 -10.24 4.87 -1.42
N ARG A 66 -11.31 4.96 -2.22
CA ARG A 66 -12.61 4.38 -1.89
C ARG A 66 -12.56 2.86 -1.81
N VAL A 67 -12.01 2.20 -2.83
CA VAL A 67 -11.91 0.73 -2.87
C VAL A 67 -11.09 0.21 -1.68
N LEU A 68 -9.97 0.86 -1.38
CA LEU A 68 -9.15 0.50 -0.23
C LEU A 68 -9.91 0.65 1.10
N GLN A 69 -10.69 1.73 1.25
CA GLN A 69 -11.48 1.96 2.47
C GLN A 69 -12.56 0.89 2.66
N GLU A 70 -13.27 0.52 1.60
CA GLU A 70 -14.29 -0.54 1.63
C GLU A 70 -13.66 -1.89 2.00
N ASP A 71 -12.53 -2.23 1.39
CA ASP A 71 -11.81 -3.46 1.65
C ASP A 71 -11.33 -3.57 3.10
N LEU A 72 -10.80 -2.47 3.65
CA LEU A 72 -10.41 -2.39 5.06
C LEU A 72 -11.61 -2.54 6.00
N GLN A 73 -12.76 -1.97 5.65
CA GLN A 73 -13.98 -2.11 6.43
C GLN A 73 -14.48 -3.56 6.41
N ASN A 74 -14.49 -4.19 5.25
CA ASN A 74 -14.88 -5.59 5.09
C ASN A 74 -13.96 -6.52 5.87
N HIS A 75 -12.64 -6.30 5.80
CA HIS A 75 -11.67 -7.07 6.59
C HIS A 75 -11.91 -6.96 8.09
N LYS A 76 -12.18 -5.75 8.59
CA LYS A 76 -12.52 -5.51 10.00
C LYS A 76 -13.79 -6.25 10.40
N GLN A 77 -14.86 -6.16 9.60
CA GLN A 77 -16.13 -6.83 9.87
C GLN A 77 -15.96 -8.36 9.90
N LYS A 78 -15.23 -8.92 8.93
CA LYS A 78 -14.91 -10.35 8.88
C LYS A 78 -14.19 -10.82 10.15
N LYS A 79 -13.17 -10.10 10.60
CA LYS A 79 -12.44 -10.43 11.83
C LYS A 79 -13.31 -10.37 13.09
N ILE A 80 -14.23 -9.41 13.16
CA ILE A 80 -15.17 -9.30 14.28
C ILE A 80 -16.10 -10.53 14.30
N LEU A 81 -16.59 -10.95 13.13
CA LEU A 81 -17.46 -12.12 13.01
C LEU A 81 -16.72 -13.41 13.41
N GLU A 82 -15.53 -13.64 12.87
CA GLU A 82 -14.68 -14.80 13.22
C GLU A 82 -14.40 -14.87 14.72
N ALA A 83 -14.09 -13.73 15.35
CA ALA A 83 -13.85 -13.65 16.79
C ALA A 83 -15.12 -13.91 17.62
N ALA A 84 -16.30 -13.58 17.09
CA ALA A 84 -17.57 -13.88 17.75
C ALA A 84 -17.93 -15.37 17.64
N GLU A 85 -17.69 -15.99 16.48
CA GLU A 85 -17.90 -17.42 16.25
C GLU A 85 -16.97 -18.29 17.09
N GLY A 86 -15.67 -17.93 17.15
CA GLY A 86 -14.71 -18.61 18.02
C GLY A 86 -15.11 -18.58 19.49
N ARG A 87 -15.67 -17.46 19.97
CA ARG A 87 -16.23 -17.36 21.33
C ARG A 87 -17.48 -18.21 21.54
N ARG A 88 -18.30 -18.42 20.51
CA ARG A 88 -19.50 -19.28 20.58
C ARG A 88 -19.15 -20.76 20.56
N SER A 89 -18.07 -21.16 19.90
CA SER A 89 -17.57 -22.55 19.87
C SER A 89 -16.85 -22.99 21.16
N LEU A 90 -16.53 -22.06 22.07
CA LEU A 90 -15.94 -22.37 23.38
C LEU A 90 -16.99 -22.72 24.46
N LYS A 91 -18.18 -23.15 24.04
CA LYS A 91 -19.27 -23.60 24.92
C LYS A 91 -19.41 -25.11 24.91
#